data_AF-A0A942V0Y8-F1
#
_entry.id   AF-A0A942V0Y8-F1
#
_cell.length_a   1.000
_cell.length_b   1.000
_cell.length_c   1.000
_cell.angle_alpha   90.00
_cell.angle_beta   90.00
_cell.angle_gamma   90.00
#
_symmetry.space_group_name_H-M   'P 1'
#
loop_
_entity.id
_entity.type
_entity.pdbx_description
1 polymer ?
#
loop_
_entity_poly.entity_id
_entity_poly.type
_entity_poly.pdbx_seq_one_letter_code
_entity_poly.pdbx_strand_id
1 'polypeptide(L)'
;MDKLKKEYGTHDLILLSNKILENENITKVVEYFFENNYWKKLKCNIVKHQDFASNLFLLGVNAGPKIAIMVGQRACNIIADGIIGKQTIASWKTAGDNECKKFTTIEIEHYKSLIVKDKSQEVFWRGWLNRANAV
;
A
#
# COMPACT_ATOMS: atom_id res chain seq x y z
N MET A 1 21.27 1.34 -7.03
CA MET A 1 21.40 2.00 -5.72
C MET A 1 20.68 3.33 -5.82
N ASP A 2 19.86 3.68 -4.82
CA ASP A 2 19.07 4.92 -4.79
C ASP A 2 19.98 6.15 -4.98
N LYS A 3 19.57 7.10 -5.83
CA LYS A 3 20.37 8.28 -6.23
C LYS A 3 20.83 9.06 -4.99
N LEU A 4 19.93 9.22 -4.02
CA LEU A 4 20.19 9.93 -2.77
C LEU A 4 21.21 9.20 -1.89
N LYS A 5 21.14 7.86 -1.82
CA LYS A 5 22.10 7.06 -1.04
C LYS A 5 23.51 7.15 -1.61
N LYS A 6 23.62 7.26 -2.93
CA LYS A 6 24.91 7.45 -3.61
C LYS A 6 25.48 8.87 -3.38
N GLU A 7 24.60 9.86 -3.27
CA GLU A 7 24.98 11.27 -3.13
C GLU A 7 25.32 11.66 -1.68
N TYR A 8 24.51 11.22 -0.71
CA TYR A 8 24.61 11.66 0.68
C TYR A 8 25.04 10.55 1.66
N GLY A 9 25.12 9.29 1.21
CA GLY A 9 25.41 8.17 2.09
C GLY A 9 24.23 7.79 3.01
N THR A 10 24.24 6.56 3.49
CA THR A 10 23.13 6.02 4.29
C THR A 10 23.01 6.68 5.67
N HIS A 11 24.12 7.04 6.30
CA HIS A 11 24.12 7.61 7.65
C HIS A 11 23.44 8.98 7.70
N ASP A 12 23.81 9.88 6.79
CA ASP A 12 23.25 11.24 6.76
C ASP A 12 21.77 11.23 6.40
N LEU A 13 21.33 10.30 5.54
CA LEU A 13 19.91 10.11 5.24
C LEU A 13 19.11 9.64 6.46
N ILE A 14 19.69 8.80 7.31
CA ILE A 14 19.03 8.38 8.57
C ILE A 14 18.93 9.58 9.53
N LEU A 15 19.99 10.36 9.68
CA LEU A 15 19.98 11.57 10.52
C LEU A 15 18.94 12.58 10.03
N LEU A 16 18.87 12.81 8.71
CA LEU A 16 17.88 13.68 8.10
C LEU A 16 16.45 13.16 8.32
N SER A 17 16.23 11.85 8.15
CA SER A 17 14.93 11.23 8.40
C SER A 17 14.47 11.46 9.84
N ASN A 18 15.36 11.27 10.82
CA ASN A 18 15.03 11.49 12.23
C ASN A 18 14.68 12.97 12.49
N LYS A 19 15.44 13.91 11.94
CA LYS A 19 15.13 15.35 12.04
C LYS A 19 13.79 15.73 11.40
N ILE A 20 13.42 15.06 10.30
CA ILE A 20 12.10 15.25 9.66
C ILE A 20 10.99 14.76 10.59
N LEU A 21 11.16 13.58 11.21
CA LEU A 21 10.18 13.00 12.13
C LEU A 21 9.98 13.83 13.39
N GLU A 22 11.02 14.51 13.86
CA GLU A 22 10.96 15.44 15.00
C GLU A 22 10.32 16.79 14.66
N ASN A 23 10.16 17.13 13.37
CA ASN A 23 9.61 18.40 12.93
C ASN A 23 8.09 18.29 12.69
N GLU A 24 7.31 18.77 13.65
CA GLU A 24 5.84 18.73 13.62
C GLU A 24 5.22 19.38 12.37
N ASN A 25 5.83 20.45 11.83
CA ASN A 25 5.30 21.11 10.64
C ASN A 25 5.51 20.24 9.39
N ILE A 26 6.66 19.57 9.28
CA ILE A 26 6.93 18.66 8.15
C ILE A 26 6.05 17.41 8.26
N THR A 27 5.93 16.82 9.45
CA THR A 27 5.11 15.62 9.64
C THR A 27 3.64 15.90 9.29
N LYS A 28 3.06 17.03 9.73
CA LYS A 28 1.69 17.43 9.36
C LYS A 28 1.48 17.54 7.84
N VAL A 29 2.45 18.09 7.12
CA VAL A 29 2.37 18.21 5.64
C VAL A 29 2.43 16.83 4.99
N VAL A 30 3.30 15.94 5.48
CA VAL A 30 3.42 14.55 5.00
C VAL A 30 2.15 13.76 5.28
N GLU A 31 1.59 13.85 6.48
CA GLU A 31 0.32 13.23 6.87
C GLU A 31 -0.81 13.72 5.98
N TYR A 32 -0.95 15.04 5.80
CA TYR A 32 -1.95 15.62 4.90
C TYR A 32 -1.80 15.08 3.47
N PHE A 33 -0.56 14.96 2.97
CA PHE A 33 -0.31 14.40 1.66
C PHE A 33 -0.82 12.96 1.54
N PHE A 34 -0.43 12.08 2.47
CA PHE A 34 -0.85 10.67 2.44
C PHE A 34 -2.35 10.48 2.68
N GLU A 35 -2.93 11.28 3.57
CA GLU A 35 -4.35 11.23 3.87
C GLU A 35 -5.18 11.56 2.62
N ASN A 36 -4.85 12.64 1.91
CA ASN A 36 -5.64 13.10 0.77
C ASN A 36 -5.31 12.36 -0.53
N ASN A 37 -4.08 11.87 -0.71
CA ASN A 37 -3.70 11.18 -1.95
C ASN A 37 -3.92 9.67 -1.92
N TYR A 38 -4.03 9.06 -0.73
CA TYR A 38 -4.15 7.62 -0.59
C TYR A 38 -5.29 7.24 0.34
N TRP A 39 -5.23 7.60 1.63
CA TRP A 39 -6.19 7.12 2.65
C TRP A 39 -7.65 7.43 2.28
N LYS A 40 -7.96 8.69 1.95
CA LYS A 40 -9.30 9.13 1.53
C LYS A 40 -9.68 8.62 0.15
N LYS A 41 -8.75 8.54 -0.80
CA LYS A 41 -9.02 8.03 -2.17
C LYS A 41 -9.41 6.56 -2.15
N LEU A 42 -8.80 5.79 -1.26
CA LEU A 42 -9.07 4.36 -1.05
C LEU A 42 -10.27 4.11 -0.13
N LYS A 43 -10.87 5.17 0.43
CA LYS A 43 -11.96 5.09 1.42
C LYS A 43 -11.57 4.23 2.64
N CYS A 44 -10.32 4.29 3.07
CA CYS A 44 -9.85 3.53 4.23
C CYS A 44 -10.61 3.89 5.52
N ASN A 45 -11.12 5.12 5.63
CA ASN A 45 -11.89 5.61 6.77
C ASN A 45 -13.24 4.90 7.01
N ILE A 46 -13.78 4.17 6.02
CA ILE A 46 -15.03 3.40 6.19
C ILE A 46 -14.79 1.90 6.39
N VAL A 47 -13.55 1.46 6.25
CA VAL A 47 -13.17 0.05 6.44
C VAL A 47 -13.22 -0.23 7.94
N LYS A 48 -13.93 -1.29 8.35
CA LYS A 48 -14.02 -1.63 9.77
C LYS A 48 -12.80 -2.38 10.30
N HIS A 49 -12.17 -3.19 9.45
CA HIS A 49 -11.01 -3.98 9.82
C HIS A 49 -9.72 -3.22 9.54
N GLN A 50 -8.97 -2.89 10.60
CA GLN A 50 -7.78 -2.04 10.48
C GLN A 50 -6.74 -2.63 9.52
N ASP A 51 -6.50 -3.94 9.58
CA ASP A 51 -5.51 -4.59 8.70
C ASP A 51 -5.91 -4.55 7.23
N PHE A 52 -7.22 -4.61 6.93
CA PHE A 52 -7.69 -4.47 5.55
C PHE A 52 -7.47 -3.03 5.05
N ALA A 53 -7.69 -2.03 5.92
CA ALA A 53 -7.41 -0.63 5.62
C ALA A 53 -5.90 -0.37 5.42
N SER A 54 -5.06 -0.97 6.26
CA SER A 54 -3.60 -0.92 6.18
C SER A 54 -3.08 -1.55 4.89
N ASN A 55 -3.58 -2.74 4.53
CA ASN A 55 -3.28 -3.42 3.27
C ASN A 55 -3.62 -2.56 2.05
N LEU A 56 -4.82 -1.98 2.01
CA LEU A 56 -5.23 -1.05 0.95
C LEU A 56 -4.27 0.14 0.84
N PHE A 57 -3.96 0.78 1.97
CA PHE A 57 -3.12 1.97 2.01
C PHE A 57 -1.69 1.66 1.56
N LEU A 58 -1.06 0.63 2.13
CA LEU A 58 0.32 0.26 1.82
C LEU A 58 0.48 -0.16 0.35
N LEU A 59 -0.42 -1.01 -0.16
CA LEU A 59 -0.41 -1.38 -1.57
C LEU A 59 -0.72 -0.16 -2.45
N GLY A 60 -1.62 0.73 -2.02
CA GLY A 60 -1.96 1.95 -2.75
C GLY A 60 -0.78 2.91 -2.89
N VAL A 61 0.06 3.01 -1.86
CA VAL A 61 1.31 3.79 -1.91
C VAL A 61 2.35 3.11 -2.81
N ASN A 62 2.47 1.77 -2.75
CA ASN A 62 3.50 1.03 -3.47
C ASN A 62 3.18 0.80 -4.96
N ALA A 63 1.91 0.54 -5.31
CA ALA A 63 1.47 0.13 -6.65
C ALA A 63 0.38 1.04 -7.24
N GLY A 64 -0.06 2.06 -6.50
CA GLY A 64 -1.08 3.02 -6.92
C GLY A 64 -2.50 2.65 -6.45
N PRO A 65 -3.38 3.65 -6.23
CA PRO A 65 -4.71 3.41 -5.65
C PRO A 65 -5.59 2.44 -6.44
N LYS A 66 -5.57 2.52 -7.77
CA LYS A 66 -6.42 1.67 -8.63
C LYS A 66 -6.10 0.17 -8.45
N ILE A 67 -4.81 -0.16 -8.36
CA ILE A 67 -4.37 -1.54 -8.13
C ILE A 67 -4.83 -2.02 -6.76
N ALA A 68 -4.63 -1.22 -5.71
CA ALA A 68 -5.09 -1.57 -4.37
C ALA A 68 -6.62 -1.81 -4.30
N ILE A 69 -7.41 -0.97 -4.96
CA ILE A 69 -8.87 -1.15 -5.04
C ILE A 69 -9.21 -2.49 -5.71
N MET A 70 -8.60 -2.79 -6.86
CA MET A 70 -8.84 -4.05 -7.58
C MET A 70 -8.43 -5.28 -6.75
N VAL A 71 -7.32 -5.21 -6.01
CA VAL A 71 -6.89 -6.28 -5.11
C VAL A 71 -7.90 -6.48 -3.97
N GLY A 72 -8.32 -5.40 -3.31
CA GLY A 72 -9.37 -5.46 -2.29
C GLY A 72 -10.69 -6.03 -2.83
N GLN A 73 -11.07 -5.68 -4.06
CA GLN A 73 -12.34 -6.12 -4.66
C GLN A 73 -12.30 -7.63 -4.91
N ARG A 74 -11.16 -8.14 -5.42
CA ARG A 74 -10.91 -9.58 -5.56
C ARG A 74 -10.90 -10.29 -4.21
N ALA A 75 -10.29 -9.70 -3.18
CA ALA A 75 -10.25 -10.27 -1.84
C ALA A 75 -11.65 -10.45 -1.25
N CYS A 76 -12.55 -9.48 -1.49
CA CYS A 76 -13.96 -9.55 -1.12
C CYS A 76 -14.84 -10.36 -2.11
N ASN A 77 -14.24 -10.98 -3.13
CA ASN A 77 -14.93 -11.77 -4.16
C ASN A 77 -16.04 -11.00 -4.91
N ILE A 78 -15.79 -9.73 -5.22
CA ILE A 78 -16.66 -8.88 -6.04
C ILE A 78 -15.95 -8.49 -7.35
N ILE A 79 -16.68 -7.86 -8.27
CA ILE A 79 -16.13 -7.39 -9.54
C ILE A 79 -14.96 -6.41 -9.26
N ALA A 80 -13.81 -6.71 -9.87
CA ALA A 80 -12.58 -5.96 -9.68
C ALA A 80 -12.35 -4.94 -10.81
N ASP A 81 -13.17 -3.89 -10.84
CA ASP A 81 -13.14 -2.81 -11.85
C ASP A 81 -12.27 -1.60 -11.44
N GLY A 82 -11.81 -1.56 -10.19
CA GLY A 82 -11.05 -0.44 -9.63
C GLY A 82 -11.91 0.77 -9.27
N ILE A 83 -13.24 0.63 -9.21
CA ILE A 83 -14.20 1.68 -8.90
C ILE A 83 -14.84 1.41 -7.53
N ILE A 84 -14.74 2.36 -6.60
CA ILE A 84 -15.37 2.24 -5.29
C ILE A 84 -16.86 2.62 -5.38
N GLY A 85 -17.67 1.65 -5.79
CA GLY A 85 -19.13 1.75 -5.81
C GLY A 85 -19.82 1.24 -4.54
N LYS A 86 -21.15 1.15 -4.57
CA LYS A 86 -21.96 0.69 -3.43
C LYS A 86 -21.56 -0.71 -2.93
N GLN A 87 -21.28 -1.63 -3.85
CA GLN A 87 -20.85 -3.00 -3.50
C GLN A 87 -19.51 -3.00 -2.77
N THR A 88 -18.51 -2.28 -3.31
CA THR A 88 -17.19 -2.12 -2.67
C THR A 88 -17.31 -1.51 -1.28
N ILE A 89 -18.12 -0.47 -1.11
CA ILE A 89 -18.37 0.17 0.19
C ILE A 89 -18.99 -0.83 1.18
N ALA A 90 -19.97 -1.62 0.75
CA ALA A 90 -20.60 -2.63 1.60
C ALA A 90 -19.58 -3.69 2.03
N SER A 91 -18.78 -4.21 1.09
CA SER A 91 -17.74 -5.20 1.38
C SER A 91 -16.64 -4.66 2.30
N TRP A 92 -16.18 -3.42 2.11
CA TRP A 92 -15.13 -2.81 2.95
C TRP A 92 -15.58 -2.68 4.41
N LYS A 93 -16.88 -2.40 4.62
CA LYS A 93 -17.48 -2.30 5.95
C LYS A 93 -17.62 -3.64 6.66
N THR A 94 -17.47 -4.77 5.96
CA THR A 94 -17.65 -6.12 6.53
C THR A 94 -16.45 -7.04 6.34
N ALA A 95 -15.42 -6.61 5.60
CA ALA A 95 -14.18 -7.37 5.42
C ALA A 95 -13.54 -7.69 6.78
N GLY A 96 -12.98 -8.89 6.91
CA GLY A 96 -12.26 -9.34 8.10
C GLY A 96 -11.01 -10.14 7.76
N ASP A 97 -10.53 -10.95 8.70
CA ASP A 97 -9.30 -11.74 8.59
C ASP A 97 -9.21 -12.58 7.31
N ASN A 98 -10.33 -13.17 6.88
CA ASN A 98 -10.36 -13.98 5.67
C ASN A 98 -10.09 -13.15 4.41
N GLU A 99 -10.67 -11.96 4.33
CA GLU A 99 -10.42 -11.03 3.23
C GLU A 99 -8.99 -10.48 3.30
N CYS A 100 -8.43 -10.26 4.49
CA CYS A 100 -7.01 -9.91 4.65
C CYS A 100 -6.08 -11.00 4.09
N LYS A 101 -6.31 -12.27 4.45
CA LYS A 101 -5.51 -13.41 3.93
C LYS A 101 -5.59 -13.52 2.40
N LYS A 102 -6.78 -13.32 1.83
CA LYS A 102 -6.97 -13.29 0.37
C LYS A 102 -6.25 -12.10 -0.24
N PHE A 103 -6.33 -10.92 0.39
CA PHE A 103 -5.65 -9.71 -0.06
C PHE A 103 -4.15 -9.95 -0.19
N THR A 104 -3.48 -10.43 0.86
CA THR A 104 -2.04 -10.72 0.86
C THR A 104 -1.68 -11.70 -0.26
N THR A 105 -2.45 -12.77 -0.43
CA THR A 105 -2.24 -13.73 -1.52
C THR A 105 -2.31 -13.05 -2.89
N ILE A 106 -3.34 -12.24 -3.13
CA ILE A 106 -3.56 -11.56 -4.41
C ILE A 106 -2.48 -10.48 -4.66
N GLU A 107 -2.04 -9.77 -3.62
CA GLU A 107 -0.94 -8.81 -3.70
C GLU A 107 0.37 -9.50 -4.09
N ILE A 108 0.68 -10.65 -3.49
CA ILE A 108 1.86 -11.45 -3.84
C ILE A 108 1.81 -11.88 -5.31
N GLU A 109 0.66 -12.35 -5.78
CA GLU A 109 0.47 -12.71 -7.19
C GLU A 109 0.60 -11.49 -8.13
N HIS A 110 0.15 -10.31 -7.70
CA HIS A 110 0.40 -9.08 -8.45
C HIS A 110 1.90 -8.83 -8.63
N TYR A 111 2.71 -8.91 -7.58
CA TYR A 111 4.16 -8.72 -7.69
C TYR A 111 4.84 -9.79 -8.57
N LYS A 112 4.42 -11.06 -8.44
CA LYS A 112 4.91 -12.13 -9.33
C LYS A 112 4.61 -11.81 -10.79
N SER A 113 3.41 -11.28 -11.08
CA SER A 113 3.04 -10.90 -12.46
C SER A 113 3.93 -9.80 -13.04
N LEU A 114 4.41 -8.86 -12.20
CA LEU A 114 5.35 -7.82 -12.63
C LEU A 114 6.71 -8.41 -12.99
N ILE A 115 7.20 -9.39 -12.22
CA ILE A 115 8.47 -10.10 -12.50
C ILE A 115 8.37 -10.95 -13.76
N VAL A 116 7.23 -11.60 -13.99
CA VAL A 116 6.98 -12.34 -15.23
C VAL A 116 7.01 -11.40 -16.44
N LYS A 117 6.42 -10.20 -16.32
CA LYS A 117 6.40 -9.20 -17.38
C LYS A 117 7.77 -8.55 -17.63
N ASP A 118 8.52 -8.28 -16.57
CA ASP A 118 9.85 -7.69 -16.60
C ASP A 118 10.73 -8.32 -15.52
N LYS A 119 11.66 -9.17 -15.95
CA LYS A 119 12.57 -9.90 -15.05
C LYS A 119 13.50 -9.00 -14.25
N SER A 120 13.77 -7.77 -14.72
CA SER A 120 14.62 -6.83 -13.97
C SER A 120 14.02 -6.42 -12.62
N GLN A 121 12.70 -6.59 -12.46
CA GLN A 121 11.97 -6.31 -11.23
C GLN A 121 12.24 -7.31 -10.09
N GLU A 122 12.82 -8.48 -10.39
CA GLU A 122 13.08 -9.53 -9.38
C GLU A 122 13.95 -9.03 -8.21
N VAL A 123 14.80 -8.03 -8.45
CA VAL A 123 15.62 -7.40 -7.41
C VAL A 123 14.80 -6.81 -6.26
N PHE A 124 13.53 -6.47 -6.49
CA PHE A 124 12.62 -5.91 -5.48
C PHE A 124 11.79 -6.96 -4.75
N TRP A 125 11.78 -8.22 -5.23
CA TRP A 125 10.90 -9.29 -4.75
C TRP A 125 10.90 -9.45 -3.23
N ARG A 126 12.09 -9.56 -2.63
CA ARG A 126 12.22 -9.75 -1.18
C ARG A 126 11.62 -8.59 -0.39
N GLY A 127 11.78 -7.36 -0.89
CA GLY A 127 11.20 -6.17 -0.26
C GLY A 127 9.68 -6.12 -0.39
N TRP A 128 9.14 -6.51 -1.54
CA TRP A 128 7.70 -6.60 -1.77
C TRP A 128 7.05 -7.68 -0.91
N LEU A 129 7.63 -8.87 -0.86
CA LEU A 129 7.12 -9.98 -0.05
C LEU A 129 7.09 -9.62 1.44
N ASN A 130 8.13 -8.95 1.95
CA ASN A 130 8.16 -8.51 3.33
C ASN A 130 7.05 -7.51 3.64
N ARG A 131 6.75 -6.57 2.73
CA ARG A 131 5.66 -5.59 2.93
C ARG A 131 4.28 -6.23 2.91
N ALA A 132 4.04 -7.16 1.97
CA ALA A 132 2.75 -7.86 1.88
C ALA A 132 2.44 -8.70 3.12
N ASN A 133 3.47 -9.19 3.83
CA ASN A 133 3.34 -9.99 5.05
C ASN A 133 3.47 -9.18 6.35
N ALA A 134 3.59 -7.85 6.28
CA ALA A 134 3.82 -6.98 7.44
C ALA A 134 2.52 -6.47 8.09
N VAL A 135 1.38 -6.85 7.54
CA VAL A 135 0.03 -6.51 8.02
C VAL A 135 -0.65 -7.80 8.42
#